data_AF-A0A0S7YSD1-F1
#
_entry.id   AF-A0A0S7YSD1-F1
#
_cell.length_a   1.000
_cell.length_b   1.000
_cell.length_c   1.000
_cell.angle_alpha   90.00
_cell.angle_beta   90.00
_cell.angle_gamma   90.00
#
_symmetry.space_group_name_H-M   'P 1'
#
loop_
_entity.id
_entity.type
_entity.pdbx_description
1 polymer ?
#
loop_
_entity_poly.entity_id
_entity_poly.type
_entity_poly.pdbx_seq_one_letter_code
_entity_poly.pdbx_strand_id
1 'polypeptide(L)'
;MDKKIHTCKTCGKVTESAGHLCDPVELSEAYVCEHCGNATSDPRHICKPKLQKINFVCVACGRVADLPGKLCNPRDIELMRKQEPPTRIT
;
A
#
# COMPACT_ATOMS: atom_id res chain seq x y z
N MET A 1 -15.90 0.64 22.15
CA MET A 1 -14.83 -0.34 22.35
C MET A 1 -13.59 0.15 21.64
N ASP A 2 -12.59 0.60 22.40
CA ASP A 2 -11.28 0.96 21.89
C ASP A 2 -10.58 -0.29 21.36
N LYS A 3 -10.41 -0.36 20.04
CA LYS A 3 -9.76 -1.50 19.38
C LYS A 3 -8.25 -1.37 19.59
N LYS A 4 -7.71 -2.12 20.55
CA LYS A 4 -6.28 -2.16 20.82
C LYS A 4 -5.56 -2.85 19.66
N ILE A 5 -4.69 -2.10 18.99
CA ILE A 5 -3.85 -2.62 17.91
C ILE A 5 -2.47 -2.89 18.50
N HIS A 6 -1.86 -4.02 18.13
CA HIS A 6 -0.51 -4.39 18.51
C HIS A 6 0.38 -4.48 17.28
N THR A 7 1.61 -3.99 17.39
CA THR A 7 2.64 -4.09 16.35
C THR A 7 3.84 -4.85 16.89
N CYS A 8 4.41 -5.77 16.11
CA CYS A 8 5.67 -6.41 16.45
C CYS A 8 6.82 -5.44 16.23
N LYS A 9 7.59 -5.13 17.26
CA LYS A 9 8.76 -4.24 17.15
C LYS A 9 9.84 -4.80 16.23
N THR A 10 9.95 -6.12 16.14
CA THR A 10 11.02 -6.81 15.38
C THR A 10 10.74 -6.88 13.88
N CYS A 11 9.49 -7.11 13.48
CA CYS A 11 9.14 -7.34 12.06
C CYS A 11 8.06 -6.40 11.51
N GLY A 12 7.47 -5.53 12.34
CA GLY A 12 6.48 -4.53 11.93
C GLY A 12 5.08 -5.08 11.63
N LYS A 13 4.82 -6.39 11.83
CA LYS A 13 3.47 -6.95 11.66
C LYS A 13 2.49 -6.35 12.66
N VAL A 14 1.27 -6.09 12.18
CA VAL A 14 0.16 -5.50 12.94
C VAL A 14 -0.94 -6.53 13.15
N THR A 15 -1.52 -6.58 14.35
CA THR A 15 -2.60 -7.50 14.73
C THR A 15 -3.45 -6.89 15.84
N GLU A 16 -4.68 -7.37 15.98
CA GLU A 16 -5.60 -6.99 17.06
C GLU A 16 -5.31 -7.73 18.37
N SER A 17 -4.45 -8.76 18.32
CA SER A 17 -4.03 -9.56 19.47
C SER A 17 -2.51 -9.60 19.58
N ALA A 18 -1.99 -9.34 20.77
CA ALA A 18 -0.57 -9.43 21.10
C ALA A 18 -0.01 -10.86 21.03
N GLY A 19 -0.85 -11.89 21.20
CA GLY A 19 -0.41 -13.29 21.36
C GLY A 19 0.23 -13.92 20.12
N HIS A 20 0.15 -13.26 18.96
CA HIS A 20 0.73 -13.74 17.70
C HIS A 20 2.00 -12.98 17.28
N LEU A 21 2.52 -12.10 18.14
CA LEU A 21 3.71 -11.30 17.85
C LEU A 21 4.89 -11.74 18.71
N CYS A 22 6.07 -11.74 18.11
CA CYS A 22 7.32 -12.08 18.80
C CYS A 22 7.69 -11.04 19.87
N ASP A 23 7.41 -9.76 19.61
CA ASP A 23 7.69 -8.63 20.51
C ASP A 23 6.57 -7.56 20.37
N PRO A 24 5.39 -7.77 21.01
CA PRO A 24 4.22 -6.92 20.83
C PRO A 24 4.34 -5.57 21.54
N VAL A 25 4.02 -4.50 20.83
CA VAL A 25 3.87 -3.14 21.36
C VAL A 25 2.44 -2.65 21.09
N GLU A 26 1.76 -2.14 22.11
CA GLU A 26 0.43 -1.51 21.96
C GLU A 26 0.55 -0.19 21.19
N LEU A 27 -0.27 -0.03 20.15
CA LEU A 27 -0.49 1.22 19.43
C LEU A 27 -1.87 1.74 19.82
N SER A 28 -1.92 2.80 20.63
CA SER A 28 -3.16 3.53 20.91
C SER A 28 -3.55 4.35 19.68
N GLU A 29 -4.80 4.21 19.23
CA GLU A 29 -5.40 4.97 18.13
C GLU A 29 -4.65 4.87 16.80
N ALA A 30 -4.47 3.65 16.29
CA ALA A 30 -3.84 3.43 15.00
C ALA A 30 -4.84 3.09 13.90
N TYR A 31 -4.74 3.81 12.79
CA TYR A 31 -5.39 3.48 11.55
C TYR A 31 -4.58 2.43 10.80
N VAL A 32 -5.19 1.27 10.57
CA VAL A 32 -4.59 0.20 9.77
C VAL A 32 -4.99 0.38 8.32
N CYS A 33 -4.00 0.49 7.44
CA CYS A 33 -4.25 0.48 6.01
C CYS A 33 -4.66 -0.92 5.56
N GLU A 34 -5.91 -1.10 5.12
CA GLU A 34 -6.39 -2.39 4.57
C GLU A 34 -5.60 -2.86 3.34
N HIS A 35 -4.87 -1.95 2.68
CA HIS A 35 -4.12 -2.27 1.47
C HIS A 35 -2.72 -2.85 1.74
N CYS A 36 -2.01 -2.36 2.76
CA CYS A 36 -0.65 -2.82 3.07
C CYS A 36 -0.46 -3.36 4.49
N GLY A 37 -1.48 -3.28 5.34
CA GLY A 37 -1.45 -3.76 6.72
C GLY A 37 -0.68 -2.86 7.70
N ASN A 38 -0.08 -1.77 7.25
CA ASN A 38 0.63 -0.85 8.14
C ASN A 38 -0.34 -0.03 9.00
N ALA A 39 0.03 0.14 10.26
CA ALA A 39 -0.69 0.96 11.22
C ALA A 39 0.01 2.32 11.39
N THR A 40 -0.76 3.39 11.49
CA THR A 40 -0.26 4.73 11.80
C THR A 40 -1.22 5.48 12.71
N SER A 41 -0.69 6.29 13.64
CA SER A 41 -1.50 7.12 14.52
C SER A 41 -2.03 8.40 13.84
N ASP A 42 -1.45 8.80 12.70
CA ASP A 42 -1.92 9.96 11.95
C ASP A 42 -2.61 9.49 10.65
N PRO A 43 -3.92 9.76 10.48
CA PRO A 43 -4.66 9.30 9.31
C PRO A 43 -4.13 9.88 7.98
N ARG A 44 -3.37 10.98 8.02
CA ARG A 44 -2.70 11.58 6.84
C ARG A 44 -1.45 10.81 6.41
N HIS A 45 -0.93 9.93 7.26
CA HIS A 45 0.20 9.06 6.95
C HIS A 45 -0.22 7.69 6.41
N ILE A 46 -1.52 7.43 6.31
CA ILE A 46 -2.06 6.26 5.60
C ILE A 46 -1.70 6.42 4.12
N CYS A 47 -0.93 5.46 3.61
CA CYS A 47 -0.63 5.28 2.18
C CYS A 47 0.30 6.28 1.49
N LYS A 48 1.14 7.06 2.19
CA LYS A 48 2.28 7.76 1.53
C LYS A 48 3.14 6.81 0.68
N PRO A 49 3.42 5.55 1.09
CA PRO A 49 4.13 4.57 0.27
C PRO A 49 3.36 4.12 -0.99
N LYS A 50 2.03 4.26 -1.03
CA LYS A 50 1.23 3.90 -2.21
C LYS A 50 1.48 4.87 -3.36
N LEU A 51 1.71 6.15 -3.04
CA LEU A 51 2.12 7.16 -4.03
C LEU A 51 3.53 6.87 -4.59
N GLN A 52 4.43 6.33 -3.76
CA GLN A 52 5.80 6.01 -4.19
C GLN A 52 5.89 4.82 -5.16
N LYS A 53 4.85 3.98 -5.23
CA LYS A 53 4.83 2.78 -6.08
C LYS A 53 3.93 2.93 -7.31
N ILE A 54 3.52 4.14 -7.68
CA ILE A 54 2.71 4.34 -8.89
C ILE A 54 3.60 4.14 -10.11
N ASN A 55 3.43 3.00 -10.78
CA ASN A 55 4.21 2.64 -11.97
C ASN A 55 3.35 2.67 -13.24
N PHE A 56 2.02 2.52 -13.11
CA PHE A 56 1.11 2.36 -14.23
C PHE A 56 -0.02 3.37 -14.21
N VAL A 57 -0.44 3.80 -15.40
CA VAL A 57 -1.63 4.62 -15.66
C VAL A 57 -2.53 3.92 -16.67
N CYS A 58 -3.84 4.01 -16.48
CA CYS A 58 -4.81 3.54 -17.45
C CYS A 58 -4.94 4.59 -18.55
N VAL A 59 -4.55 4.25 -19.78
CA VAL A 59 -4.62 5.22 -20.90
C VAL A 59 -6.06 5.56 -21.31
N ALA A 60 -7.05 4.75 -20.92
CA ALA A 60 -8.46 4.98 -21.24
C ALA A 60 -9.17 5.92 -20.25
N CYS A 61 -8.80 5.91 -18.97
CA CYS A 61 -9.54 6.66 -17.93
C CYS A 61 -8.66 7.42 -16.93
N GLY A 62 -7.33 7.36 -17.05
CA GLY A 62 -6.38 8.12 -16.22
C GLY A 62 -6.14 7.56 -14.81
N ARG A 63 -6.77 6.44 -14.44
CA ARG A 63 -6.56 5.80 -13.13
C ARG A 63 -5.14 5.26 -12.99
N VAL A 64 -4.52 5.40 -11.82
CA VAL A 64 -3.15 4.95 -11.55
C VAL A 64 -3.10 3.75 -10.61
N ALA A 65 -2.07 2.91 -10.76
CA ALA A 65 -1.83 1.76 -9.90
C ALA A 65 -0.34 1.38 -9.83
N ASP A 66 -0.02 0.56 -8.82
CA ASP A 66 1.27 -0.07 -8.63
C ASP A 66 1.51 -1.30 -9.52
N LEU A 67 0.43 -1.94 -9.95
CA LEU A 67 0.45 -3.12 -10.81
C LEU A 67 -0.49 -2.94 -12.01
N PRO A 68 -0.11 -3.47 -13.19
CA PRO A 68 -0.90 -3.31 -14.41
C PRO A 68 -2.24 -4.04 -14.32
N GLY A 69 -2.29 -5.21 -13.67
CA GLY A 69 -3.50 -6.01 -13.49
C GLY A 69 -4.60 -5.35 -12.64
N LYS A 70 -4.31 -4.19 -12.03
CA LYS A 70 -5.31 -3.38 -11.31
C LYS A 70 -5.99 -2.34 -12.22
N LEU A 71 -5.66 -2.31 -13.51
CA LEU A 71 -6.15 -1.31 -14.48
C LEU A 71 -6.74 -1.99 -15.73
N CYS A 72 -7.71 -1.32 -16.35
CA CYS A 72 -8.41 -1.85 -17.54
C CYS A 72 -7.54 -1.81 -18.80
N ASN A 73 -6.71 -0.77 -18.95
CA ASN A 73 -5.79 -0.60 -20.06
C ASN A 73 -4.46 -0.01 -19.54
N PRO A 74 -3.65 -0.82 -18.84
CA PRO A 74 -2.45 -0.36 -18.16
C PRO A 74 -1.36 0.06 -19.14
N ARG A 75 -0.68 1.15 -18.81
CA ARG A 75 0.58 1.53 -19.43
C ARG A 75 1.56 2.01 -18.38
N ASP A 76 2.80 1.54 -18.51
CA ASP A 76 3.91 1.97 -17.67
C ASP A 76 4.21 3.46 -17.91
N ILE A 77 4.29 4.22 -16.82
CA ILE A 77 4.44 5.68 -16.83
C ILE A 77 5.83 6.07 -17.36
N GLU A 78 6.87 5.30 -17.06
CA GLU A 78 8.23 5.56 -17.52
C GLU A 78 8.40 5.23 -19.01
N LEU A 79 7.83 4.11 -19.48
CA LEU A 79 7.81 3.81 -20.92
C LEU A 79 7.00 4.83 -21.71
N MET A 80 5.88 5.33 -21.15
CA MET A 80 5.15 6.47 -21.73
C MET A 80 6.00 7.73 -21.81
N ARG A 81 6.72 8.07 -20.73
CA ARG A 81 7.61 9.23 -20.68
C ARG A 81 8.70 9.17 -21.76
N LYS A 82 9.24 7.98 -22.01
CA LYS A 82 10.27 7.72 -23.02
C LYS A 82 9.72 7.47 -24.43
N GLN A 83 8.40 7.50 -24.62
CA GLN A 83 7.72 7.23 -25.89
C GLN A 83 8.04 5.84 -26.47
N GLU A 84 8.40 4.89 -25.63
CA GLU A 84 8.69 3.50 -26.02
C GLU A 84 7.38 2.74 -26.24
N PRO A 85 7.32 1.76 -27.18
CA PRO A 85 6.12 0.96 -27.42
C PRO A 85 5.70 0.17 -26.17
N PRO A 86 4.41 -0.16 -26.00
CA PRO A 86 3.95 -0.94 -24.85
C PRO A 86 4.63 -2.30 -24.86
N THR A 87 5.37 -2.62 -23.80
CA THR A 87 5.77 -3.99 -23.53
C THR A 87 4.50 -4.80 -23.28
N ARG A 88 4.35 -5.92 -23.98
CA ARG A 88 3.22 -6.83 -23.79
C ARG A 88 3.32 -7.40 -22.38
N ILE A 89 2.51 -6.88 -21.48
CA ILE A 89 2.30 -7.44 -20.15
C ILE A 89 1.37 -8.63 -20.32
N THR A 90 1.96 -9.80 -20.63
CA THR A 90 1.28 -11.10 -20.60
C THR A 90 1.09 -11.58 -19.18
#